data_AF-A0A9W8USE7-F1
#
_entry.id   AF-A0A9W8USE7-F1
#
_cell.length_a   1.000
_cell.length_b   1.000
_cell.length_c   1.000
_cell.angle_alpha   90.00
_cell.angle_beta   90.00
_cell.angle_gamma   90.00
#
_symmetry.space_group_name_H-M   'P 1'
#
loop_
_entity.id
_entity.type
_entity.pdbx_description
1 polymer ?
#
loop_
_entity_poly.entity_id
_entity_poly.type
_entity_poly.pdbx_seq_one_letter_code
_entity_poly.pdbx_strand_id
1 'polypeptide(L)'
;MEYFQSDLFDTKVTDLMDQLRVPGLSIAVLHGNKTASKAYGVISVASNTPCTANSLFDIASSSKILTAISVALLVEDAKHPSVTFDTPVTQLLSDDFVLSDAEYTKSVTIDDMLSHRTGLPRQEHILPSHRLVETDETNKSSHDSSYFGVNAERPDDARSVTRNLRNLQLVAPIRSRHIYSNIMYTVATHLVETQTDMSFSDFLAARLFAPLHMSSSSLQPSESRQRGFGERISSGHM
;
A
#
# COMPACT_ATOMS: atom_id res chain seq x y z
N MET A 1 3.56 -20.85 21.57
CA MET A 1 3.19 -19.60 22.28
C MET A 1 3.98 -19.38 23.56
N GLU A 2 4.51 -20.42 24.21
CA GLU A 2 5.34 -20.28 25.41
C GLU A 2 6.54 -19.34 25.20
N TYR A 3 7.31 -19.50 24.13
CA TYR A 3 8.41 -18.59 23.82
C TYR A 3 7.96 -17.13 23.68
N PHE A 4 6.89 -16.87 22.93
CA PHE A 4 6.33 -15.52 22.78
C PHE A 4 5.92 -14.89 24.12
N GLN A 5 5.51 -15.70 25.09
CA GLN A 5 5.12 -15.26 26.43
C GLN A 5 6.29 -15.18 27.43
N SER A 6 7.50 -15.59 27.04
CA SER A 6 8.66 -15.63 27.95
C SER A 6 9.37 -14.29 28.09
N ASP A 7 10.01 -14.09 29.24
CA ASP A 7 10.88 -12.92 29.50
C ASP A 7 12.03 -12.85 28.49
N LEU A 8 12.55 -14.00 28.03
CA LEU A 8 13.62 -14.05 27.02
C LEU A 8 13.18 -13.40 25.70
N PHE A 9 11.93 -13.60 25.29
CA PHE A 9 11.38 -12.92 24.12
C PHE A 9 11.27 -11.42 24.36
N ASP A 10 10.79 -11.01 25.53
CA ASP A 10 10.65 -9.60 25.89
C ASP A 10 12.00 -8.88 25.90
N THR A 11 13.02 -9.45 26.55
CA THR A 11 14.39 -8.93 26.54
C THR A 11 14.93 -8.82 25.11
N LYS A 12 14.72 -9.84 24.28
CA LYS A 12 15.21 -9.80 22.90
C LYS A 12 14.55 -8.68 22.09
N VAL A 13 13.26 -8.44 22.30
CA VAL A 13 12.55 -7.34 21.64
C VAL A 13 13.07 -5.99 22.12
N THR A 14 13.19 -5.77 23.43
CA THR A 14 13.68 -4.49 23.97
C THR A 14 15.11 -4.20 23.54
N ASP A 15 16.01 -5.21 23.55
CA ASP A 15 17.39 -5.05 23.07
C ASP A 15 17.44 -4.61 21.60
N LEU A 16 16.59 -5.20 20.75
CA LEU A 16 16.52 -4.84 19.33
C LEU A 16 15.90 -3.45 19.13
N MET A 17 14.88 -3.09 19.91
CA MET A 17 14.30 -1.75 19.86
C MET A 17 15.33 -0.68 20.23
N ASP A 18 16.14 -0.94 21.25
CA ASP A 18 17.22 -0.03 21.67
C ASP A 18 18.32 0.07 20.61
N GLN A 19 18.72 -1.07 20.02
CA GLN A 19 19.73 -1.12 18.97
C GLN A 19 19.28 -0.41 17.69
N LEU A 20 18.04 -0.62 17.28
CA LEU A 20 17.46 -0.10 16.03
C LEU A 20 16.78 1.26 16.21
N ARG A 21 16.78 1.81 17.43
CA ARG A 21 16.14 3.08 17.77
C ARG A 21 14.66 3.12 17.38
N VAL A 22 13.93 2.06 17.72
CA VAL A 22 12.48 1.95 17.48
C VAL A 22 11.72 2.44 18.72
N PRO A 23 10.97 3.54 18.65
CA PRO A 23 10.27 4.10 19.81
C PRO A 23 9.20 3.18 20.40
N GLY A 24 8.47 2.48 19.54
CA GLY A 24 7.37 1.62 19.93
C GLY A 24 7.07 0.58 18.87
N LEU A 25 6.60 -0.58 19.32
CA LEU A 25 6.33 -1.73 18.48
C LEU A 25 5.11 -2.48 19.02
N SER A 26 4.24 -2.92 18.12
CA SER A 26 3.16 -3.87 18.41
C SER A 26 3.35 -5.12 17.57
N ILE A 27 3.27 -6.30 18.19
CA ILE A 27 3.46 -7.60 17.57
C ILE A 27 2.22 -8.44 17.82
N ALA A 28 1.69 -9.06 16.76
CA ALA A 28 0.66 -10.08 16.85
C ALA A 28 1.15 -11.40 16.23
N VAL A 29 0.90 -12.52 16.91
CA VAL A 29 1.24 -13.86 16.43
C VAL A 29 -0.02 -14.72 16.40
N LEU A 30 -0.27 -15.33 15.24
CA LEU A 30 -1.30 -16.33 15.05
C LEU A 30 -0.64 -17.70 14.84
N HIS A 31 -1.08 -18.71 15.60
CA HIS A 31 -0.58 -20.08 15.47
C HIS A 31 -1.69 -21.09 15.77
N GLY A 32 -2.16 -21.78 14.73
CA GLY A 32 -3.40 -22.57 14.81
C GLY A 32 -4.56 -21.67 15.25
N ASN A 33 -5.28 -22.08 16.29
CA ASN A 33 -6.41 -21.31 16.84
C ASN A 33 -6.00 -20.32 17.95
N LYS A 34 -4.71 -20.07 18.14
CA LYS A 34 -4.20 -19.17 19.18
C LYS A 34 -3.75 -17.86 18.56
N THR A 35 -4.25 -16.76 19.11
CA THR A 35 -3.81 -15.40 18.82
C THR A 35 -3.25 -14.79 20.10
N ALA A 36 -2.08 -14.15 20.00
CA ALA A 36 -1.51 -13.39 21.09
C ALA A 36 -0.87 -12.12 20.54
N SER A 37 -0.88 -11.05 21.33
CA SER A 37 -0.21 -9.80 20.99
C SER A 37 0.58 -9.26 22.18
N LYS A 38 1.64 -8.53 21.88
CA LYS A 38 2.47 -7.79 22.82
C LYS A 38 2.81 -6.44 22.21
N ALA A 39 3.02 -5.44 23.05
CA ALA A 39 3.43 -4.12 22.63
C ALA A 39 4.48 -3.56 23.60
N TYR A 40 5.38 -2.75 23.07
CA TYR A 40 6.54 -2.24 23.78
C TYR A 40 6.77 -0.77 23.41
N GLY A 41 7.35 -0.01 24.35
CA GLY A 41 7.71 1.39 24.12
C GLY A 41 6.51 2.33 24.00
N VAL A 42 6.65 3.36 23.17
CA VAL A 42 5.71 4.47 23.03
C VAL A 42 5.32 4.72 21.58
N ILE A 43 4.09 5.17 21.36
CA ILE A 43 3.62 5.58 20.01
C ILE A 43 4.01 7.01 19.65
N SER A 44 4.46 7.78 20.64
CA SER A 44 4.88 9.17 20.54
C SER A 44 5.96 9.44 21.56
N VAL A 45 7.13 9.88 21.11
CA VAL A 45 8.24 10.25 22.00
C VAL A 45 7.95 11.56 22.72
N ALA A 46 7.30 12.52 22.05
CA ALA A 46 6.97 13.82 22.63
C ALA A 46 6.01 13.72 23.81
N SER A 47 4.98 12.87 23.72
CA SER A 47 3.96 12.72 24.77
C SER A 47 4.22 11.52 25.70
N ASN A 48 5.21 10.68 25.39
CA ASN A 48 5.49 9.44 26.09
C ASN A 48 4.27 8.50 26.19
N THR A 49 3.38 8.55 25.19
CA THR A 49 2.14 7.75 25.18
C THR A 49 2.47 6.27 24.98
N PRO A 50 2.08 5.36 25.88
CA PRO A 50 2.41 3.94 25.77
C PRO A 50 1.91 3.30 24.46
N CYS A 51 2.75 2.46 23.88
CA CYS A 51 2.34 1.60 22.77
C CYS A 51 1.51 0.42 23.29
N THR A 52 0.44 0.10 22.57
CA THR A 52 -0.48 -0.99 22.92
C THR A 52 -0.78 -1.84 21.70
N ALA A 53 -1.39 -3.01 21.90
CA ALA A 53 -1.89 -3.84 20.81
C ALA A 53 -2.99 -3.13 19.97
N ASN A 54 -3.60 -2.08 20.50
CA ASN A 54 -4.65 -1.29 19.83
C ASN A 54 -4.13 0.02 19.22
N SER A 55 -2.84 0.32 19.32
CA SER A 55 -2.25 1.49 18.70
C SER A 55 -2.35 1.41 17.17
N LEU A 56 -2.56 2.56 16.52
CA LEU A 56 -2.73 2.67 15.07
C LEU A 56 -1.42 3.09 14.42
N PHE A 57 -1.07 2.37 13.36
CA PHE A 57 0.16 2.57 12.59
C PHE A 57 -0.17 2.65 11.11
N ASP A 58 0.60 3.45 10.38
CA ASP A 58 0.62 3.37 8.93
C ASP A 58 1.29 2.06 8.51
N ILE A 59 0.52 1.16 7.88
CA ILE A 59 1.03 -0.17 7.46
C ILE A 59 1.82 -0.12 6.15
N ALA A 60 2.00 1.07 5.58
CA ALA A 60 2.76 1.34 4.36
C ALA A 60 2.39 0.38 3.22
N SER A 61 3.39 -0.29 2.63
CA SER A 61 3.18 -1.14 1.45
C SER A 61 2.42 -2.43 1.72
N SER A 62 2.18 -2.78 2.99
CA SER A 62 1.25 -3.86 3.34
C SER A 62 -0.16 -3.55 2.84
N SER A 63 -0.53 -2.28 2.65
CA SER A 63 -1.82 -1.88 2.05
C SER A 63 -2.06 -2.46 0.66
N LYS A 64 -1.01 -2.85 -0.08
CA LYS A 64 -1.15 -3.51 -1.40
C LYS A 64 -1.98 -4.78 -1.34
N ILE A 65 -1.89 -5.53 -0.24
CA ILE A 65 -2.70 -6.74 -0.09
C ILE A 65 -4.20 -6.41 -0.07
N LEU A 66 -4.59 -5.26 0.50
CA LEU A 66 -5.98 -4.81 0.54
C LEU A 66 -6.46 -4.47 -0.86
N THR A 67 -5.65 -3.77 -1.66
CA THR A 67 -5.95 -3.49 -3.07
C THR A 67 -6.03 -4.75 -3.92
N ALA A 68 -5.08 -5.68 -3.77
CA ALA A 68 -5.11 -6.94 -4.50
C ALA A 68 -6.34 -7.78 -4.15
N ILE A 69 -6.72 -7.85 -2.86
CA ILE A 69 -7.97 -8.49 -2.41
C ILE A 69 -9.19 -7.78 -3.00
N SER A 70 -9.22 -6.45 -3.02
CA SER A 70 -10.35 -5.71 -3.63
C SER A 70 -10.55 -6.06 -5.10
N VAL A 71 -9.47 -6.17 -5.87
CA VAL A 71 -9.55 -6.63 -7.27
C VAL A 71 -9.98 -8.09 -7.34
N ALA A 72 -9.45 -8.97 -6.49
CA ALA A 72 -9.83 -10.38 -6.46
C ALA A 72 -11.34 -10.57 -6.13
N LEU A 73 -11.89 -9.76 -5.23
CA LEU A 73 -13.32 -9.76 -4.92
C LEU A 73 -14.18 -9.37 -6.14
N LEU A 74 -13.68 -8.50 -7.03
CA LEU A 74 -14.36 -8.21 -8.29
C LEU A 74 -14.21 -9.35 -9.29
N VAL A 75 -13.06 -10.01 -9.34
CA VAL A 75 -12.84 -11.21 -10.18
C VAL A 75 -13.80 -12.34 -9.80
N GLU A 76 -14.10 -12.50 -8.50
CA GLU A 76 -15.07 -13.50 -8.02
C GLU A 76 -16.54 -13.07 -8.13
N ASP A 77 -16.81 -11.78 -8.35
CA ASP A 77 -18.18 -11.26 -8.40
C ASP A 77 -18.80 -11.45 -9.79
N ALA A 78 -19.84 -12.27 -9.87
CA ALA A 78 -20.58 -12.55 -11.10
C ALA A 78 -21.18 -11.28 -11.77
N LYS A 79 -21.26 -10.15 -11.05
CA LYS A 79 -21.69 -8.86 -11.61
C LYS A 79 -20.59 -8.15 -12.43
N HIS A 80 -19.33 -8.56 -12.29
CA HIS A 80 -18.17 -7.98 -12.97
C HIS A 80 -17.46 -9.03 -13.85
N PRO A 81 -18.15 -9.72 -14.78
CA PRO A 81 -17.59 -10.85 -15.53
C PRO A 81 -16.43 -10.47 -16.47
N SER A 82 -16.27 -9.18 -16.78
CA SER A 82 -15.14 -8.66 -17.55
C SER A 82 -13.87 -8.47 -16.71
N VAL A 83 -13.96 -8.47 -15.39
CA VAL A 83 -12.80 -8.30 -14.50
C VAL A 83 -12.20 -9.68 -14.26
N THR A 84 -11.13 -10.00 -14.99
CA THR A 84 -10.34 -11.22 -14.79
C THR A 84 -8.86 -10.84 -14.70
N PHE A 85 -8.05 -11.69 -14.07
CA PHE A 85 -6.60 -11.43 -13.99
C PHE A 85 -5.93 -11.28 -15.36
N ASP A 86 -6.47 -11.94 -16.39
CA ASP A 86 -5.99 -11.87 -17.78
C ASP A 86 -6.60 -10.70 -18.58
N THR A 87 -7.59 -9.99 -18.04
CA THR A 87 -8.22 -8.86 -18.73
C THR A 87 -7.20 -7.73 -18.92
N PRO A 88 -7.00 -7.24 -20.16
CA PRO A 88 -6.22 -6.03 -20.40
C PRO A 88 -6.82 -4.83 -19.66
N VAL A 89 -6.00 -4.05 -18.96
CA VAL A 89 -6.46 -2.91 -18.13
C VAL A 89 -7.23 -1.88 -18.98
N THR A 90 -6.86 -1.72 -20.25
CA THR A 90 -7.54 -0.84 -21.21
C THR A 90 -8.98 -1.23 -21.52
N GLN A 91 -9.38 -2.49 -21.33
CA GLN A 91 -10.79 -2.89 -21.50
C GLN A 91 -11.68 -2.40 -20.36
N LEU A 92 -11.08 -2.07 -19.20
CA LEU A 92 -11.79 -1.63 -18.00
C LEU A 92 -11.62 -0.13 -17.74
N LEU A 93 -10.52 0.47 -18.21
CA LEU A 93 -10.14 1.86 -18.01
C LEU A 93 -9.78 2.54 -19.35
N SER A 94 -10.60 2.36 -20.38
CA SER A 94 -10.29 2.75 -21.77
C SER A 94 -9.94 4.23 -21.95
N ASP A 95 -10.57 5.12 -21.18
CA ASP A 95 -10.41 6.57 -21.32
C ASP A 95 -9.22 7.13 -20.53
N ASP A 96 -8.75 6.37 -19.54
CA ASP A 96 -7.80 6.85 -18.54
C ASP A 96 -6.44 6.14 -18.62
N PHE A 97 -6.39 4.82 -18.81
CA PHE A 97 -5.15 4.05 -18.80
C PHE A 97 -4.41 4.12 -20.13
N VAL A 98 -3.33 4.89 -20.14
CA VAL A 98 -2.42 5.02 -21.27
C VAL A 98 -0.98 5.03 -20.76
N LEU A 99 -0.14 4.14 -21.29
CA LEU A 99 1.30 4.14 -21.04
C LEU A 99 2.03 4.91 -22.15
N SER A 100 3.30 5.24 -21.93
CA SER A 100 4.15 5.86 -22.95
C SER A 100 4.40 4.97 -24.18
N ASP A 101 4.17 3.66 -24.06
CA ASP A 101 4.20 2.69 -25.17
C ASP A 101 2.78 2.23 -25.54
N ALA A 102 2.42 2.40 -26.82
CA ALA A 102 1.08 2.10 -27.33
C ALA A 102 0.76 0.60 -27.39
N GLU A 103 1.77 -0.25 -27.59
CA GLU A 103 1.57 -1.71 -27.62
C GLU A 103 1.43 -2.25 -26.19
N TYR A 104 2.20 -1.71 -25.24
CA TYR A 104 2.03 -2.07 -23.83
C TYR A 104 0.71 -1.57 -23.26
N THR A 105 0.26 -0.38 -23.67
CA THR A 105 -1.07 0.15 -23.31
C THR A 105 -2.16 -0.89 -23.60
N LYS A 106 -2.12 -1.53 -24.78
CA LYS A 106 -3.14 -2.52 -25.19
C LYS A 106 -3.01 -3.89 -24.51
N SER A 107 -1.85 -4.23 -23.96
CA SER A 107 -1.51 -5.62 -23.59
C SER A 107 -1.23 -5.87 -22.12
N VAL A 108 -1.02 -4.83 -21.30
CA VAL A 108 -0.91 -4.96 -19.84
C VAL A 108 -2.21 -5.48 -19.25
N THR A 109 -2.14 -6.60 -18.52
CA THR A 109 -3.28 -7.20 -17.83
C THR A 109 -3.36 -6.80 -16.36
N ILE A 110 -4.46 -7.14 -15.69
CA ILE A 110 -4.59 -6.98 -14.24
C ILE A 110 -3.48 -7.76 -13.50
N ASP A 111 -3.15 -8.97 -13.94
CA ASP A 111 -2.05 -9.76 -13.37
C ASP A 111 -0.69 -9.08 -13.55
N ASP A 112 -0.41 -8.48 -14.71
CA ASP A 112 0.83 -7.72 -14.91
C ASP A 112 0.93 -6.53 -13.94
N MET A 113 -0.19 -5.83 -13.72
CA MET A 113 -0.31 -4.70 -12.81
C MET A 113 -0.06 -5.10 -11.35
N LEU A 114 -0.75 -6.13 -10.86
CA LEU A 114 -0.66 -6.59 -9.47
C LEU A 114 0.65 -7.33 -9.16
N SER A 115 1.25 -7.97 -10.16
CA SER A 115 2.49 -8.74 -10.05
C SER A 115 3.76 -7.95 -10.39
N HIS A 116 3.68 -6.61 -10.48
CA HIS A 116 4.85 -5.74 -10.72
C HIS A 116 5.60 -6.04 -12.04
N ARG A 117 4.88 -6.33 -13.13
CA ARG A 117 5.46 -6.74 -14.43
C ARG A 117 5.15 -5.79 -15.58
N THR A 118 4.73 -4.57 -15.29
CA THR A 118 4.36 -3.58 -16.32
C THR A 118 5.54 -2.82 -16.91
N GLY A 119 6.74 -2.94 -16.33
CA GLY A 119 7.91 -2.17 -16.74
C GLY A 119 7.95 -0.73 -16.18
N LEU A 120 6.92 -0.30 -15.45
CA LEU A 120 6.84 1.02 -14.82
C LEU A 120 7.49 1.01 -13.43
N PRO A 121 8.63 1.67 -13.22
CA PRO A 121 9.33 1.62 -11.94
C PRO A 121 8.76 2.58 -10.90
N ARG A 122 9.17 2.39 -9.63
CA ARG A 122 9.14 3.43 -8.61
C ARG A 122 10.12 4.56 -8.95
N GLN A 123 11.37 4.23 -9.31
CA GLN A 123 12.43 5.19 -9.64
C GLN A 123 12.87 5.06 -11.09
N GLU A 124 13.09 6.17 -11.78
CA GLU A 124 13.46 6.20 -13.20
C GLU A 124 14.78 5.47 -13.51
N HIS A 125 15.66 5.30 -12.51
CA HIS A 125 16.90 4.53 -12.64
C HIS A 125 16.87 3.22 -11.84
N ILE A 126 16.64 2.11 -12.52
CA ILE A 126 17.04 0.78 -12.00
C ILE A 126 18.54 0.61 -12.31
N LEU A 127 19.41 0.95 -11.36
CA LEU A 127 20.82 0.63 -11.48
C LEU A 127 20.99 -0.90 -11.59
N PRO A 128 21.85 -1.40 -12.50
CA PRO A 128 22.18 -2.80 -12.53
C PRO A 128 23.03 -3.12 -11.29
N SER A 129 22.59 -4.12 -10.52
CA SER A 129 23.24 -4.71 -9.33
C SER A 129 22.87 -4.12 -7.97
N HIS A 130 22.74 -5.04 -7.02
CA HIS A 130 22.44 -4.90 -5.59
C HIS A 130 23.42 -4.01 -4.80
N ARG A 131 23.57 -2.75 -5.20
CA ARG A 131 24.22 -1.74 -4.38
C ARG A 131 23.28 -0.56 -4.23
N LEU A 132 22.95 -0.26 -2.98
CA LEU A 132 22.66 1.11 -2.56
C LEU A 132 23.93 1.91 -2.86
N VAL A 133 24.08 2.38 -4.09
CA VAL A 133 25.04 3.42 -4.37
C VAL A 133 24.32 4.71 -4.05
N GLU A 134 24.85 5.43 -3.07
CA GLU A 134 24.66 6.87 -2.91
C GLU A 134 25.21 7.56 -4.17
N THR A 135 24.56 7.39 -5.32
CA THR A 135 24.83 8.22 -6.49
C THR A 135 23.87 9.39 -6.44
N ASP A 136 24.47 10.56 -6.21
CA ASP A 136 24.03 11.90 -6.58
C ASP A 136 22.62 12.31 -6.12
N GLU A 137 22.58 13.16 -5.09
CA GLU A 137 21.35 13.72 -4.50
C GLU A 137 20.57 14.64 -5.46
N THR A 138 21.08 14.89 -6.66
CA THR A 138 20.54 15.90 -7.56
C THR A 138 19.60 15.38 -8.66
N ASN A 139 19.46 14.06 -8.87
CA ASN A 139 18.61 13.56 -9.97
C ASN A 139 18.01 12.16 -9.75
N LYS A 140 17.09 12.02 -8.78
CA LYS A 140 16.24 10.82 -8.63
C LYS A 140 14.77 11.20 -8.70
N SER A 141 14.29 11.53 -9.90
CA SER A 141 12.85 11.59 -10.17
C SER A 141 12.26 10.18 -9.97
N SER A 142 11.51 10.06 -8.88
CA SER A 142 10.69 8.90 -8.59
C SER A 142 9.34 9.14 -9.25
N HIS A 143 8.78 8.13 -9.90
CA HIS A 143 7.40 8.20 -10.36
C HIS A 143 6.46 8.48 -9.18
N ASP A 144 6.77 8.00 -7.97
CA ASP A 144 6.02 8.37 -6.74
C ASP A 144 6.01 9.88 -6.42
N SER A 145 6.88 10.67 -7.04
CA SER A 145 6.93 12.13 -6.92
C SER A 145 6.21 12.85 -8.07
N SER A 146 5.52 12.12 -8.96
CA SER A 146 4.84 12.67 -10.14
C SER A 146 3.38 13.06 -9.87
N TYR A 147 2.94 13.09 -8.62
CA TYR A 147 1.56 13.42 -8.25
C TYR A 147 1.49 14.15 -6.90
N PHE A 148 0.45 14.97 -6.74
CA PHE A 148 0.21 15.75 -5.54
C PHE A 148 -0.56 14.94 -4.50
N GLY A 149 -0.03 14.90 -3.27
CA GLY A 149 -0.68 14.23 -2.14
C GLY A 149 -1.91 14.99 -1.61
N VAL A 150 -2.66 14.34 -0.71
CA VAL A 150 -3.94 14.82 -0.15
C VAL A 150 -3.90 16.19 0.54
N ASN A 151 -2.72 16.69 0.89
CA ASN A 151 -2.53 17.99 1.53
C ASN A 151 -2.21 19.13 0.54
N ALA A 152 -2.12 18.85 -0.77
CA ALA A 152 -1.90 19.88 -1.78
C ALA A 152 -3.16 20.72 -2.01
N GLU A 153 -3.00 21.93 -2.55
CA GLU A 153 -4.14 22.78 -2.95
C GLU A 153 -5.03 22.07 -3.98
N ARG A 154 -4.42 21.28 -4.87
CA ARG A 154 -5.08 20.47 -5.89
C ARG A 154 -4.51 19.06 -5.84
N PRO A 155 -5.01 18.20 -4.93
CA PRO A 155 -4.51 16.83 -4.81
C PRO A 155 -4.87 16.01 -6.04
N ASP A 156 -4.00 15.07 -6.40
CA ASP A 156 -4.30 14.06 -7.41
C ASP A 156 -5.16 12.94 -6.79
N ASP A 157 -6.06 12.38 -7.59
CA ASP A 157 -6.86 11.21 -7.26
C ASP A 157 -6.40 9.99 -8.08
N ALA A 158 -6.98 8.81 -7.82
CA ALA A 158 -6.57 7.59 -8.49
C ALA A 158 -6.71 7.69 -10.02
N ARG A 159 -7.72 8.45 -10.49
CA ARG A 159 -7.97 8.70 -11.90
C ARG A 159 -6.92 9.62 -12.52
N SER A 160 -6.62 10.76 -11.90
CA SER A 160 -5.64 11.72 -12.43
C SER A 160 -4.24 11.12 -12.45
N VAL A 161 -3.86 10.35 -11.42
CA VAL A 161 -2.61 9.58 -11.41
C VAL A 161 -2.58 8.56 -12.55
N THR A 162 -3.67 7.81 -12.76
CA THR A 162 -3.78 6.85 -13.86
C THR A 162 -3.63 7.54 -15.22
N ARG A 163 -4.26 8.70 -15.43
CA ARG A 163 -4.15 9.46 -16.68
C ARG A 163 -2.74 9.97 -16.91
N ASN A 164 -2.01 10.34 -15.86
CA ASN A 164 -0.66 10.87 -15.98
C ASN A 164 0.41 9.82 -16.35
N LEU A 165 0.08 8.52 -16.32
CA LEU A 165 0.98 7.44 -16.76
C LEU A 165 1.54 7.62 -18.17
N ARG A 166 0.79 8.28 -19.06
CA ARG A 166 1.22 8.57 -20.44
C ARG A 166 2.48 9.42 -20.52
N ASN A 167 2.80 10.13 -19.44
CA ASN A 167 3.97 11.00 -19.33
C ASN A 167 5.16 10.31 -18.64
N LEU A 168 4.99 9.07 -18.17
CA LEU A 168 6.00 8.34 -17.41
C LEU A 168 6.74 7.32 -18.28
N GLN A 169 8.05 7.22 -18.08
CA GLN A 169 8.91 6.34 -18.87
C GLN A 169 8.91 4.91 -18.33
N LEU A 170 8.81 3.95 -19.24
CA LEU A 170 9.02 2.53 -18.93
C LEU A 170 10.51 2.20 -18.98
N VAL A 171 10.99 1.35 -18.05
CA VAL A 171 12.42 0.98 -17.97
C VAL A 171 12.71 -0.46 -18.39
N ALA A 172 11.66 -1.22 -18.71
CA ALA A 172 11.78 -2.58 -19.24
C ALA A 172 10.53 -2.95 -20.06
N PRO A 173 10.65 -3.88 -21.04
CA PRO A 173 9.48 -4.49 -21.65
C PRO A 173 8.55 -5.14 -20.63
N ILE A 174 7.24 -5.14 -20.90
CA ILE A 174 6.26 -5.83 -20.05
C ILE A 174 6.66 -7.31 -19.89
N ARG A 175 6.42 -7.87 -18.69
CA ARG A 175 6.71 -9.27 -18.33
C ARG A 175 8.18 -9.70 -18.36
N SER A 176 9.10 -8.82 -18.74
CA SER A 176 10.52 -9.17 -18.82
C SER A 176 11.22 -9.17 -17.45
N ARG A 177 10.70 -8.41 -16.47
CA ARG A 177 11.27 -8.24 -15.12
C ARG A 177 10.19 -7.97 -14.09
N HIS A 178 10.46 -8.33 -12.84
CA HIS A 178 9.70 -7.86 -11.67
C HIS A 178 10.27 -6.51 -11.22
N ILE A 179 9.47 -5.45 -11.31
CA ILE A 179 9.83 -4.08 -10.98
C ILE A 179 8.76 -3.49 -10.06
N TYR A 180 9.12 -3.28 -8.80
CA TYR A 180 8.21 -2.74 -7.80
C TYR A 180 7.65 -1.37 -8.23
N SER A 181 6.33 -1.23 -8.14
CA SER A 181 5.59 -0.06 -8.60
C SER A 181 4.44 0.25 -7.64
N ASN A 182 4.43 1.46 -7.07
CA ASN A 182 3.31 1.94 -6.27
C ASN A 182 2.16 2.41 -7.16
N ILE A 183 2.48 3.11 -8.25
CA ILE A 183 1.45 3.72 -9.12
C ILE A 183 0.52 2.66 -9.73
N MET A 184 1.03 1.48 -10.07
CA MET A 184 0.18 0.39 -10.56
C MET A 184 -0.87 -0.06 -9.54
N TYR A 185 -0.61 0.11 -8.23
CA TYR A 185 -1.62 -0.12 -7.20
C TYR A 185 -2.61 1.05 -7.09
N THR A 186 -2.22 2.28 -7.44
CA THR A 186 -3.15 3.39 -7.62
C THR A 186 -4.06 3.19 -8.84
N VAL A 187 -3.55 2.60 -9.92
CA VAL A 187 -4.38 2.21 -11.08
C VAL A 187 -5.39 1.12 -10.67
N ALA A 188 -4.97 0.13 -9.87
CA ALA A 188 -5.86 -0.88 -9.34
C ALA A 188 -6.96 -0.28 -8.45
N THR A 189 -6.64 0.75 -7.67
CA THR A 189 -7.64 1.55 -6.94
C THR A 189 -8.66 2.19 -7.89
N HIS A 190 -8.19 2.88 -8.95
CA HIS A 190 -9.08 3.49 -9.96
C HIS A 190 -9.95 2.45 -10.67
N LEU A 191 -9.41 1.27 -10.94
CA LEU A 191 -10.17 0.15 -11.50
C LEU A 191 -11.33 -0.23 -10.58
N VAL A 192 -11.08 -0.41 -9.28
CA VAL A 192 -12.14 -0.75 -8.31
C VAL A 192 -13.20 0.33 -8.26
N GLU A 193 -12.80 1.61 -8.20
CA GLU A 193 -13.73 2.74 -8.18
C GLU A 193 -14.60 2.79 -9.45
N THR A 194 -13.97 2.63 -10.61
CA THR A 194 -14.67 2.65 -11.91
C THR A 194 -15.63 1.47 -12.08
N GLN A 195 -15.27 0.28 -11.61
CA GLN A 195 -16.11 -0.90 -11.77
C GLN A 195 -17.30 -0.91 -10.81
N THR A 196 -17.23 -0.19 -9.69
CA THR A 196 -18.21 -0.31 -8.59
C THR A 196 -19.03 0.95 -8.33
N ASP A 197 -18.65 2.09 -8.91
CA ASP A 197 -19.19 3.41 -8.60
C ASP A 197 -19.06 3.79 -7.10
N MET A 198 -18.17 3.11 -6.36
CA MET A 198 -17.85 3.41 -4.96
C MET A 198 -16.51 4.10 -4.87
N SER A 199 -16.32 4.99 -3.89
CA SER A 199 -14.95 5.37 -3.51
C SER A 199 -14.21 4.13 -3.01
N PHE A 200 -12.89 4.08 -3.19
CA PHE A 200 -12.12 2.92 -2.74
C PHE A 200 -12.18 2.73 -1.22
N SER A 201 -12.32 3.84 -0.47
CA SER A 201 -12.52 3.82 0.98
C SER A 201 -13.85 3.14 1.35
N ASP A 202 -14.94 3.50 0.66
CA ASP A 202 -16.26 2.92 0.91
C ASP A 202 -16.30 1.44 0.50
N PHE A 203 -15.63 1.10 -0.62
CA PHE A 203 -15.51 -0.29 -1.04
C PHE A 203 -14.80 -1.13 0.02
N LEU A 204 -13.63 -0.68 0.52
CA LEU A 204 -12.91 -1.37 1.59
C LEU A 204 -13.74 -1.46 2.86
N ALA A 205 -14.43 -0.39 3.25
CA ALA A 205 -15.30 -0.39 4.42
C ALA A 205 -16.41 -1.44 4.32
N ALA A 206 -17.11 -1.49 3.18
CA ALA A 206 -18.25 -2.38 2.97
C ALA A 206 -17.85 -3.84 2.72
N ARG A 207 -16.79 -4.06 1.93
CA ARG A 207 -16.44 -5.39 1.39
C ARG A 207 -15.35 -6.11 2.18
N LEU A 208 -14.58 -5.39 3.00
CA LEU A 208 -13.47 -5.96 3.74
C LEU A 208 -13.51 -5.63 5.24
N PHE A 209 -13.51 -4.36 5.62
CA PHE A 209 -13.36 -3.97 7.02
C PHE A 209 -14.59 -4.30 7.87
N ALA A 210 -15.81 -4.02 7.40
CA ALA A 210 -17.01 -4.33 8.18
C ALA A 210 -17.22 -5.86 8.33
N PRO A 211 -17.13 -6.69 7.28
CA PRO A 211 -17.25 -8.15 7.42
C PRO A 211 -16.20 -8.79 8.33
N LEU A 212 -14.98 -8.23 8.38
CA LEU A 212 -13.87 -8.72 9.21
C LEU A 212 -13.77 -8.02 10.57
N HIS A 213 -14.74 -7.17 10.92
CA HIS A 213 -14.75 -6.39 12.17
C HIS A 213 -13.51 -5.51 12.38
N MET A 214 -12.89 -5.02 11.31
CA MET A 214 -11.73 -4.13 11.33
C MET A 214 -12.14 -2.66 11.56
N SER A 215 -12.84 -2.39 12.67
CA SER A 215 -13.45 -1.08 12.96
C SER A 215 -12.47 0.08 13.15
N SER A 216 -11.19 -0.23 13.37
CA SER A 216 -10.12 0.76 13.56
C SER A 216 -9.22 0.94 12.33
N SER A 217 -9.58 0.36 11.19
CA SER A 217 -8.85 0.53 9.92
C SER A 217 -9.48 1.64 9.07
N SER A 218 -8.64 2.50 8.49
CA SER A 218 -9.03 3.58 7.58
C SER A 218 -7.91 3.85 6.58
N LEU A 219 -8.23 4.50 5.46
CA LEU A 219 -7.24 4.85 4.43
C LEU A 219 -6.43 6.09 4.81
N GLN A 220 -7.02 6.97 5.63
CA GLN A 220 -6.40 8.23 6.04
C GLN A 220 -6.46 8.41 7.56
N PRO A 221 -5.44 9.05 8.17
CA PRO A 221 -5.44 9.38 9.60
C PRO A 221 -6.60 10.31 10.01
N SER A 222 -7.07 11.17 9.10
CA SER A 222 -8.19 12.09 9.34
C SER A 222 -9.48 11.35 9.71
N GLU A 223 -9.79 10.27 9.01
CA GLU A 223 -10.95 9.40 9.27
C GLU A 223 -10.83 8.72 10.64
N SER A 224 -9.64 8.22 10.98
CA SER A 224 -9.36 7.68 12.32
C SER A 224 -9.56 8.72 13.42
N ARG A 225 -9.15 9.97 13.20
CA ARG A 225 -9.39 11.08 14.15
C ARG A 225 -10.88 11.39 14.31
N GLN A 226 -11.63 11.45 13.20
CA GLN A 226 -13.08 11.69 13.23
C GLN A 226 -13.84 10.59 13.99
N ARG A 227 -13.33 9.36 13.96
CA ARG A 227 -13.86 8.22 14.73
C ARG A 227 -13.42 8.20 16.21
N GLY A 228 -12.68 9.20 16.66
CA GLY A 228 -12.21 9.30 18.05
C GLY A 228 -10.98 8.45 18.36
N PHE A 229 -10.25 7.96 17.35
CA PHE A 229 -9.03 7.17 17.52
C PHE A 229 -7.74 8.00 17.49
N GLY A 230 -7.84 9.33 17.52
CA GLY A 230 -6.69 10.24 17.40
C GLY A 230 -5.53 9.92 18.37
N GLU A 231 -5.86 9.67 19.64
CA GLU A 231 -4.88 9.34 20.70
C GLU A 231 -4.18 7.98 20.51
N ARG A 232 -4.71 7.13 19.61
CA ARG A 232 -4.12 5.82 19.30
C ARG A 232 -3.12 5.90 18.14
N ILE A 233 -3.14 6.99 17.36
CA ILE A 233 -2.31 7.14 16.16
C ILE A 233 -0.87 7.36 16.57
N SER A 234 0.03 6.52 16.05
CA SER A 234 1.46 6.72 16.22
C SER A 234 1.93 7.94 15.44
N SER A 235 2.54 8.88 16.16
CA SER A 235 3.26 10.03 15.60
C SER A 235 4.77 9.79 15.54
N GLY A 236 5.27 8.74 16.19
CA GLY A 236 6.67 8.35 16.18
C GLY A 236 7.58 9.37 16.89
N HIS A 237 8.70 9.69 16.24
CA HIS A 237 9.72 10.63 16.73
C HIS A 237 9.45 12.11 16.37
N MET A 238 8.29 12.42 15.77
CA MET A 238 7.95 13.80 15.39
C MET A 238 7.79 14.73 16.58
#